data_AF-A0A5N6ETJ1-F1
#
_entry.id   AF-A0A5N6ETJ1-F1
#
_cell.length_a   1.000
_cell.length_b   1.000
_cell.length_c   1.000
_cell.angle_alpha   90.00
_cell.angle_beta   90.00
_cell.angle_gamma   90.00
#
_symmetry.space_group_name_H-M   'P 1'
#
loop_
_entity.id
_entity.type
_entity.pdbx_description
1 polymer ?
#
loop_
_entity_poly.entity_id
_entity_poly.type
_entity_poly.pdbx_seq_one_letter_code
_entity_poly.pdbx_strand_id
1 'polypeptide(L)'
;MEPQSNTAQSISADEIALYDRQIRLWGVKAQEKLRSANILLITFKALANEVAKNLVLAGIGTLTIVDHETVKEEDLGAQFFVTEEHIGQNRAQAAASSIHAMNPRVQLRIDTDDIHTKQPDFFAQFDVIIATELDFAMYTTINAACRIANRPFYAAGLHGFYGFVFADLISHDFVIERSKSNVPSATQETPTRSIVNITTKKENEKVIEMVTKRETYSPLILANTSPLPEDFTRLPRKRRQVTPLLTCLRALWEFQKLSGGCMPTFSRQDLELFTKLARDGHQELKLDISTLDSEFLRTFLQNLGSELSPVAAVVGGKLAQDVINVLSVREQPIQNLLLFDGEKSIAPIYPLHPFFPPEVENAMPAIHPAANPIPLNGDLTMQQPIIPPSGASV
;
A
#
# COMPACT_ATOMS: atom_id res chain seq x y z
N MET A 1 -27.76 -30.17 20.28
CA MET A 1 -26.37 -29.86 19.87
C MET A 1 -26.33 -28.38 19.58
N GLU A 2 -25.91 -27.60 20.58
CA GLU A 2 -25.78 -26.15 20.46
C GLU A 2 -24.56 -25.79 19.59
N PRO A 3 -24.64 -24.74 18.76
CA PRO A 3 -23.51 -24.28 17.97
C PRO A 3 -22.51 -23.57 18.89
N GLN A 4 -21.24 -24.01 18.84
CA GLN A 4 -20.13 -23.41 19.55
C GLN A 4 -19.95 -21.96 19.10
N SER A 5 -20.12 -21.03 20.03
CA SER A 5 -19.82 -19.61 19.86
C SER A 5 -18.33 -19.41 19.64
N ASN A 6 -17.97 -18.81 18.51
CA ASN A 6 -16.60 -18.42 18.18
C ASN A 6 -16.17 -17.28 19.12
N THR A 7 -15.53 -17.61 20.25
CA THR A 7 -14.97 -16.61 21.17
C THR A 7 -13.79 -15.93 20.51
N ALA A 8 -13.93 -14.65 20.16
CA ALA A 8 -12.79 -13.79 19.86
C ALA A 8 -11.88 -13.77 21.09
N GLN A 9 -10.73 -14.44 21.01
CA GLN A 9 -9.77 -14.51 22.11
C GLN A 9 -9.25 -13.09 22.39
N SER A 10 -9.51 -12.57 23.59
CA SER A 10 -8.94 -11.30 24.07
C SER A 10 -7.41 -11.33 23.95
N ILE A 11 -6.78 -10.19 23.61
CA ILE A 11 -5.31 -10.07 23.55
C ILE A 11 -4.71 -10.52 24.89
N SER A 12 -3.75 -11.45 24.85
CA SER A 12 -3.10 -11.96 26.07
C SER A 12 -2.30 -10.86 26.78
N ALA A 13 -2.09 -10.98 28.09
CA ALA A 13 -1.32 -9.99 28.86
C ALA A 13 0.11 -9.79 28.32
N ASP A 14 0.75 -10.87 27.86
CA ASP A 14 2.08 -10.82 27.25
C ASP A 14 2.08 -10.09 25.89
N GLU A 15 1.03 -10.25 25.10
CA GLU A 15 0.86 -9.50 23.85
C GLU A 15 0.58 -8.02 24.11
N ILE A 16 -0.23 -7.69 25.13
CA ILE A 16 -0.46 -6.30 25.53
C ILE A 16 0.86 -5.65 25.94
N ALA A 17 1.72 -6.36 26.69
CA ALA A 17 3.03 -5.85 27.07
C ALA A 17 3.97 -5.66 25.88
N LEU A 18 4.01 -6.62 24.93
CA LEU A 18 4.85 -6.55 23.73
C LEU A 18 4.43 -5.38 22.82
N TYR A 19 3.13 -5.22 22.60
CA TYR A 19 2.58 -4.19 21.72
C TYR A 19 2.16 -2.92 22.46
N ASP A 20 2.51 -2.73 23.74
CA ASP A 20 2.04 -1.60 24.56
C ASP A 20 2.30 -0.25 23.85
N ARG A 21 3.51 -0.06 23.30
CA ARG A 21 3.86 1.16 22.55
C ARG A 21 3.02 1.35 21.29
N GLN A 22 2.74 0.26 20.57
CA GLN A 22 1.95 0.25 19.34
C GLN A 22 0.47 0.53 19.65
N ILE A 23 -0.08 -0.17 20.66
CA ILE A 23 -1.43 0.00 21.18
C ILE A 23 -1.66 1.43 21.69
N ARG A 24 -0.66 2.09 22.29
CA ARG A 24 -0.78 3.52 22.67
C ARG A 24 -0.93 4.45 21.48
N LEU A 25 -0.40 4.10 20.32
CA LEU A 25 -0.48 4.91 19.10
C LEU A 25 -1.81 4.70 18.36
N TRP A 26 -2.15 3.44 18.06
CA TRP A 26 -3.32 3.12 17.23
C TRP A 26 -4.49 2.45 17.96
N GLY A 27 -4.37 2.18 19.26
CA GLY A 27 -5.42 1.62 20.08
C GLY A 27 -5.57 0.10 19.95
N VAL A 28 -6.23 -0.50 20.96
CA VAL A 28 -6.41 -1.96 21.07
C VAL A 28 -7.16 -2.54 19.87
N LYS A 29 -8.25 -1.89 19.44
CA LYS A 29 -9.06 -2.36 18.31
C LYS A 29 -8.27 -2.43 16.99
N ALA A 30 -7.34 -1.51 16.77
CA ALA A 30 -6.46 -1.56 15.59
C ALA A 30 -5.52 -2.77 15.68
N GLN A 31 -4.96 -3.03 16.86
CA GLN A 31 -4.09 -4.19 17.08
C GLN A 31 -4.85 -5.51 16.89
N GLU A 32 -6.10 -5.62 17.35
CA GLU A 32 -6.94 -6.80 17.14
C GLU A 32 -7.13 -7.09 15.64
N LYS A 33 -7.37 -6.05 14.83
CA LYS A 33 -7.49 -6.19 13.37
C LYS A 33 -6.19 -6.67 12.73
N LEU A 34 -5.05 -6.08 13.11
CA LEU A 34 -3.74 -6.50 12.61
C LEU A 34 -3.51 -7.99 12.92
N ARG A 35 -3.78 -8.42 14.16
CA ARG A 35 -3.61 -9.82 14.59
C ARG A 35 -4.48 -10.82 13.81
N SER A 36 -5.59 -10.38 13.21
CA SER A 36 -6.42 -11.22 12.34
C SER A 36 -6.07 -11.15 10.86
N ALA A 37 -5.21 -10.21 10.44
CA ALA A 37 -4.95 -9.94 9.04
C ALA A 37 -4.11 -11.06 8.40
N ASN A 38 -4.54 -11.50 7.21
CA ASN A 38 -3.81 -12.44 6.36
C ASN A 38 -3.22 -11.70 5.14
N ILE A 39 -1.90 -11.55 5.07
CA ILE A 39 -1.22 -10.76 4.05
C ILE A 39 -0.45 -11.66 3.09
N LEU A 40 -0.59 -11.40 1.79
CA LEU A 40 0.23 -12.00 0.74
C LEU A 40 1.34 -11.03 0.32
N LEU A 41 2.58 -11.52 0.31
CA LEU A 41 3.76 -10.80 -0.18
C LEU A 41 4.40 -11.59 -1.33
N ILE A 42 4.48 -10.98 -2.50
CA ILE A 42 4.94 -11.62 -3.75
C ILE A 42 6.32 -11.07 -4.13
N THR A 43 7.22 -12.00 -4.46
CA THR A 43 8.65 -11.80 -4.76
C THR A 43 9.42 -11.35 -3.52
N PHE A 44 10.36 -12.17 -3.03
CA PHE A 44 11.04 -11.95 -1.77
C PHE A 44 12.48 -11.44 -1.98
N LYS A 45 12.58 -10.13 -2.31
CA LYS A 45 13.84 -9.39 -2.47
C LYS A 45 14.03 -8.30 -1.39
N ALA A 46 14.98 -7.38 -1.55
CA ALA A 46 15.34 -6.43 -0.49
C ALA A 46 14.16 -5.57 -0.01
N LEU A 47 13.31 -5.11 -0.94
CA LEU A 47 12.10 -4.36 -0.59
C LEU A 47 11.13 -5.20 0.25
N ALA A 48 10.88 -6.44 -0.17
CA ALA A 48 10.00 -7.37 0.53
C ALA A 48 10.53 -7.72 1.93
N ASN A 49 11.85 -7.79 2.13
CA ASN A 49 12.44 -8.00 3.46
C ASN A 49 12.07 -6.88 4.43
N GLU A 50 12.14 -5.63 3.97
CA GLU A 50 11.76 -4.45 4.75
C GLU A 50 10.26 -4.43 5.04
N VAL A 51 9.42 -4.76 4.06
CA VAL A 51 7.97 -4.88 4.26
C VAL A 51 7.65 -5.98 5.28
N ALA A 52 8.20 -7.18 5.11
CA ALA A 52 7.98 -8.32 5.99
C ALA A 52 8.43 -8.03 7.42
N LYS A 53 9.63 -7.47 7.61
CA LYS A 53 10.12 -7.03 8.92
C LYS A 53 9.12 -6.12 9.63
N ASN A 54 8.66 -5.07 8.96
CA ASN A 54 7.75 -4.09 9.56
C ASN A 54 6.38 -4.71 9.89
N LEU A 55 5.81 -5.51 8.99
CA LEU A 55 4.51 -6.15 9.21
C LEU A 55 4.56 -7.22 10.31
N VAL A 56 5.61 -8.05 10.33
CA VAL A 56 5.79 -9.11 11.34
C VAL A 56 6.01 -8.51 12.73
N LEU A 57 6.81 -7.44 12.84
CA LEU A 57 7.00 -6.72 14.11
C LEU A 57 5.75 -5.93 14.55
N ALA A 58 4.88 -5.54 13.62
CA ALA A 58 3.58 -4.95 13.92
C ALA A 58 2.56 -5.98 14.44
N GLY A 59 2.86 -7.28 14.33
CA GLY A 59 2.01 -8.34 14.88
C GLY A 59 0.80 -8.66 14.01
N ILE A 60 0.99 -8.75 12.70
CA ILE A 60 -0.04 -9.27 11.78
C ILE A 60 -0.39 -10.74 12.10
N GLY A 61 -1.55 -11.22 11.65
CA GLY A 61 -1.96 -12.61 11.91
C GLY A 61 -1.17 -13.64 11.10
N THR A 62 -1.14 -13.46 9.79
CA THR A 62 -0.48 -14.40 8.87
C THR A 62 0.24 -13.64 7.76
N LEU A 63 1.47 -14.07 7.46
CA LEU A 63 2.23 -13.66 6.29
C LEU A 63 2.43 -14.86 5.38
N THR A 64 1.90 -14.79 4.17
CA THR A 64 2.19 -15.75 3.10
C THR A 64 3.15 -15.10 2.12
N ILE A 65 4.29 -15.75 1.85
CA ILE A 65 5.30 -15.28 0.92
C ILE A 65 5.31 -16.20 -0.29
N VAL A 66 5.12 -15.63 -1.48
CA VAL A 66 5.25 -16.34 -2.77
C VAL A 66 6.52 -15.89 -3.46
N ASP A 67 7.47 -16.81 -3.66
CA ASP A 67 8.68 -16.58 -4.44
C ASP A 67 9.22 -17.89 -4.99
N HIS A 68 9.41 -17.98 -6.31
CA HIS A 68 9.90 -19.17 -6.98
C HIS A 68 11.41 -19.16 -7.23
N GLU A 69 12.06 -18.02 -7.05
CA GLU A 69 13.48 -17.83 -7.35
C GLU A 69 14.37 -18.28 -6.18
N THR A 70 15.64 -18.47 -6.50
CA THR A 70 16.67 -18.87 -5.54
C THR A 70 17.56 -17.70 -5.17
N VAL A 71 18.23 -17.80 -4.02
CA VAL A 71 19.19 -16.80 -3.55
C VAL A 71 20.36 -16.75 -4.50
N LYS A 72 20.63 -15.56 -5.04
CA LYS A 72 21.77 -15.22 -5.89
C LYS A 72 22.80 -14.40 -5.10
N GLU A 73 24.02 -14.31 -5.59
CA GLU A 73 25.08 -13.52 -4.95
C GLU A 73 24.69 -12.03 -4.84
N GLU A 74 24.00 -11.50 -5.84
CA GLU A 74 23.47 -10.12 -5.84
C GLU A 74 22.49 -9.85 -4.71
N ASP A 75 21.76 -10.86 -4.22
CA ASP A 75 20.78 -10.70 -3.15
C ASP A 75 21.48 -10.35 -1.82
N LEU A 76 22.70 -10.85 -1.58
CA LEU A 76 23.44 -10.66 -0.33
C LEU A 76 23.76 -9.18 -0.04
N GLY A 77 23.83 -8.34 -1.07
CA GLY A 77 24.14 -6.92 -0.91
C GLY A 77 23.00 -6.09 -0.32
N ALA A 78 21.75 -6.56 -0.44
CA ALA A 78 20.57 -5.81 -0.03
C ALA A 78 19.57 -6.61 0.82
N GLN A 79 19.70 -7.94 0.86
CA GLN A 79 18.83 -8.82 1.62
C GLN A 79 19.45 -9.26 2.95
N PHE A 80 18.90 -8.78 4.07
CA PHE A 80 19.43 -9.07 5.41
C PHE A 80 18.90 -10.37 6.06
N PHE A 81 18.02 -11.13 5.40
CA PHE A 81 17.53 -12.42 5.91
C PHE A 81 18.30 -13.63 5.40
N VAL A 82 19.13 -13.46 4.38
CA VAL A 82 19.89 -14.54 3.73
C VAL A 82 21.39 -14.26 3.86
N THR A 83 22.18 -15.32 3.73
CA THR A 83 23.65 -15.30 3.86
C THR A 83 24.26 -16.12 2.72
N GLU A 84 25.59 -16.10 2.58
CA GLU A 84 26.31 -16.89 1.56
C GLU A 84 25.95 -18.39 1.58
N GLU A 85 25.67 -18.95 2.76
CA GLU A 85 25.27 -20.36 2.93
C GLU A 85 23.91 -20.70 2.29
N HIS A 86 23.09 -19.68 2.02
CA HIS A 86 21.76 -19.83 1.45
C HIS A 86 21.75 -19.76 -0.09
N ILE A 87 22.88 -19.46 -0.74
CA ILE A 87 22.97 -19.40 -2.21
C ILE A 87 22.44 -20.70 -2.84
N GLY A 88 21.56 -20.57 -3.83
CA GLY A 88 20.92 -21.69 -4.51
C GLY A 88 19.71 -22.29 -3.78
N GLN A 89 19.42 -21.89 -2.54
CA GLN A 89 18.16 -22.22 -1.86
C GLN A 89 17.06 -21.25 -2.28
N ASN A 90 15.79 -21.62 -2.15
CA ASN A 90 14.68 -20.70 -2.40
C ASN A 90 14.75 -19.51 -1.42
N ARG A 91 14.58 -18.27 -1.94
CA ARG A 91 14.76 -17.04 -1.15
C ARG A 91 13.83 -16.96 0.06
N ALA A 92 12.55 -17.20 -0.16
CA ALA A 92 11.54 -17.12 0.89
C ALA A 92 11.71 -18.23 1.94
N GLN A 93 12.08 -19.45 1.53
CA GLN A 93 12.38 -20.55 2.45
C GLN A 93 13.62 -20.27 3.30
N ALA A 94 14.71 -19.79 2.67
CA ALA A 94 15.95 -19.45 3.37
C ALA A 94 15.73 -18.38 4.47
N ALA A 95 14.87 -17.40 4.19
CA ALA A 95 14.56 -16.34 5.14
C ALA A 95 13.58 -16.75 6.28
N ALA A 96 12.91 -17.89 6.15
CA ALA A 96 11.74 -18.20 6.98
C ALA A 96 12.04 -18.28 8.49
N SER A 97 13.18 -18.85 8.86
CA SER A 97 13.61 -18.97 10.27
C SER A 97 13.87 -17.59 10.89
N SER A 98 14.57 -16.71 10.17
CA SER A 98 14.85 -15.33 10.57
C SER A 98 13.57 -14.51 10.71
N ILE A 99 12.62 -14.67 9.78
CA ILE A 99 11.32 -14.01 9.84
C ILE A 99 10.52 -14.46 11.06
N HIS A 100 10.43 -15.77 11.27
CA HIS A 100 9.70 -16.33 12.41
C HIS A 100 10.32 -15.93 13.75
N ALA A 101 11.66 -15.85 13.84
CA ALA A 101 12.36 -15.44 15.05
C ALA A 101 12.04 -13.99 15.49
N MET A 102 11.68 -13.09 14.55
CA MET A 102 11.28 -11.72 14.89
C MET A 102 9.96 -11.68 15.66
N ASN A 103 8.99 -12.53 15.31
CA ASN A 103 7.73 -12.62 16.01
C ASN A 103 7.08 -14.01 15.82
N PRO A 104 7.28 -14.95 16.78
CA PRO A 104 6.75 -16.30 16.68
C PRO A 104 5.21 -16.39 16.68
N ARG A 105 4.51 -15.29 16.99
CA ARG A 105 3.03 -15.23 16.98
C ARG A 105 2.46 -15.05 15.58
N VAL A 106 3.27 -14.59 14.62
CA VAL A 106 2.85 -14.45 13.23
C VAL A 106 2.95 -15.81 12.55
N GLN A 107 1.86 -16.28 11.96
CA GLN A 107 1.91 -17.50 11.15
C GLN A 107 2.59 -17.18 9.82
N LEU A 108 3.72 -17.84 9.55
CA LEU A 108 4.44 -17.74 8.29
C LEU A 108 4.08 -18.90 7.37
N ARG A 109 3.77 -18.62 6.11
CA ARG A 109 3.56 -19.62 5.05
C ARG A 109 4.44 -19.27 3.86
N ILE A 110 5.12 -20.27 3.31
CA ILE A 110 6.00 -20.10 2.15
C ILE A 110 5.42 -20.92 0.99
N ASP A 111 5.28 -20.27 -0.15
CA ASP A 111 4.82 -20.84 -1.41
C ASP A 111 5.91 -20.61 -2.45
N THR A 112 6.49 -21.70 -2.95
CA THR A 112 7.63 -21.64 -3.87
C THR A 112 7.23 -21.75 -5.34
N ASP A 113 5.93 -21.75 -5.63
CA ASP A 113 5.47 -21.79 -7.01
C ASP A 113 5.63 -20.42 -7.68
N ASP A 114 5.70 -20.43 -9.00
CA ASP A 114 5.71 -19.21 -9.78
C ASP A 114 4.34 -18.49 -9.70
N ILE A 115 4.37 -17.19 -9.39
CA ILE A 115 3.17 -16.35 -9.30
C ILE A 115 2.38 -16.35 -10.61
N HIS A 116 3.03 -16.51 -11.77
CA HIS A 116 2.36 -16.57 -13.07
C HIS A 116 1.38 -17.75 -13.20
N THR A 117 1.52 -18.77 -12.35
CA THR A 117 0.65 -19.96 -12.37
C THR A 117 -0.62 -19.79 -11.52
N LYS A 118 -0.64 -18.80 -10.61
CA LYS A 118 -1.73 -18.62 -9.64
C LYS A 118 -2.97 -18.06 -10.32
N GLN A 119 -4.12 -18.66 -10.02
CA GLN A 119 -5.42 -18.27 -10.57
C GLN A 119 -6.06 -17.15 -9.72
N PRO A 120 -7.00 -16.35 -10.26
CA PRO A 120 -7.64 -15.26 -9.53
C PRO A 120 -8.20 -15.63 -8.14
N ASP A 121 -8.76 -16.83 -8.00
CA ASP A 121 -9.32 -17.33 -6.74
C ASP A 121 -8.27 -17.46 -5.62
N PHE A 122 -6.99 -17.62 -5.98
CA PHE A 122 -5.89 -17.66 -5.01
C PHE A 122 -5.83 -16.40 -4.16
N PHE A 123 -6.11 -15.23 -4.74
CA PHE A 123 -6.00 -13.94 -4.06
C PHE A 123 -7.15 -13.69 -3.07
N ALA A 124 -8.29 -14.37 -3.24
CA ALA A 124 -9.50 -14.12 -2.46
C ALA A 124 -9.37 -14.46 -0.95
N GLN A 125 -8.35 -15.23 -0.56
CA GLN A 125 -8.12 -15.62 0.82
C GLN A 125 -7.32 -14.58 1.64
N PHE A 126 -6.73 -13.57 1.00
CA PHE A 126 -5.86 -12.58 1.65
C PHE A 126 -6.60 -11.27 1.87
N ASP A 127 -6.31 -10.59 2.97
CA ASP A 127 -6.89 -9.27 3.27
C ASP A 127 -6.15 -8.15 2.57
N VAL A 128 -4.86 -8.32 2.28
CA VAL A 128 -4.02 -7.40 1.50
C VAL A 128 -3.04 -8.19 0.66
N ILE A 129 -2.89 -7.79 -0.61
CA ILE A 129 -1.90 -8.35 -1.54
C ILE A 129 -0.84 -7.29 -1.81
N ILE A 130 0.43 -7.66 -1.65
CA ILE A 130 1.57 -6.80 -1.91
C ILE A 130 2.46 -7.50 -2.93
N ALA A 131 2.59 -6.92 -4.12
CA ALA A 131 3.49 -7.39 -5.16
C ALA A 131 4.72 -6.51 -5.25
N THR A 132 5.91 -7.13 -5.30
CA THR A 132 7.17 -6.41 -5.44
C THR A 132 8.02 -6.93 -6.59
N GLU A 133 8.86 -6.06 -7.16
CA GLU A 133 9.87 -6.39 -8.19
C GLU A 133 9.34 -7.24 -9.37
N LEU A 134 8.09 -7.00 -9.81
CA LEU A 134 7.50 -7.59 -11.01
C LEU A 134 7.48 -6.61 -12.19
N ASP A 135 7.22 -7.10 -13.39
CA ASP A 135 6.97 -6.26 -14.55
C ASP A 135 5.55 -5.66 -14.54
N PHE A 136 5.33 -4.68 -15.43
CA PHE A 136 4.03 -4.00 -15.52
C PHE A 136 2.88 -4.93 -15.90
N ALA A 137 3.12 -5.95 -16.74
CA ALA A 137 2.09 -6.88 -17.18
C ALA A 137 1.60 -7.75 -16.01
N MET A 138 2.51 -8.22 -15.16
CA MET A 138 2.18 -9.01 -14.00
C MET A 138 1.53 -8.16 -12.91
N TYR A 139 2.01 -6.93 -12.66
CA TYR A 139 1.33 -6.02 -11.72
C TYR A 139 -0.12 -5.74 -12.14
N THR A 140 -0.36 -5.46 -13.42
CA THR A 140 -1.72 -5.19 -13.91
C THR A 140 -2.61 -6.44 -13.87
N THR A 141 -2.05 -7.62 -14.14
CA THR A 141 -2.77 -8.90 -14.04
C THR A 141 -3.15 -9.22 -12.60
N ILE A 142 -2.24 -9.09 -11.64
CA ILE A 142 -2.52 -9.30 -10.21
C ILE A 142 -3.53 -8.26 -9.72
N ASN A 143 -3.37 -6.98 -10.10
CA ASN A 143 -4.30 -5.93 -9.71
C ASN A 143 -5.73 -6.21 -10.20
N ALA A 144 -5.88 -6.66 -11.45
CA ALA A 144 -7.18 -7.07 -12.00
C ALA A 144 -7.77 -8.27 -11.23
N ALA A 145 -6.95 -9.29 -10.94
CA ALA A 145 -7.37 -10.44 -10.15
C ALA A 145 -7.79 -10.04 -8.72
N CYS A 146 -7.06 -9.13 -8.08
CA CYS A 146 -7.39 -8.58 -6.77
C CYS A 146 -8.72 -7.82 -6.81
N ARG A 147 -9.00 -7.04 -7.87
CA ARG A 147 -10.31 -6.39 -8.02
C ARG A 147 -11.46 -7.39 -8.17
N ILE A 148 -11.26 -8.47 -8.95
CA ILE A 148 -12.26 -9.54 -9.10
C ILE A 148 -12.51 -10.24 -7.76
N ALA A 149 -11.43 -10.54 -7.02
CA ALA A 149 -11.47 -11.12 -5.68
C ALA A 149 -11.90 -10.12 -4.59
N ASN A 150 -12.07 -8.86 -4.97
CA ASN A 150 -12.34 -7.74 -4.11
C ASN A 150 -11.36 -7.59 -2.93
N ARG A 151 -10.06 -7.51 -3.24
CA ARG A 151 -8.99 -7.37 -2.26
C ARG A 151 -8.12 -6.15 -2.53
N PRO A 152 -7.71 -5.40 -1.49
CA PRO A 152 -6.70 -4.36 -1.60
C PRO A 152 -5.39 -4.86 -2.20
N PHE A 153 -4.79 -4.04 -3.07
CA PHE A 153 -3.58 -4.36 -3.79
C PHE A 153 -2.53 -3.25 -3.68
N TYR A 154 -1.28 -3.64 -3.50
CA TYR A 154 -0.11 -2.78 -3.60
C TYR A 154 0.87 -3.34 -4.62
N ALA A 155 1.43 -2.46 -5.45
CA ALA A 155 2.61 -2.75 -6.28
C ALA A 155 3.75 -1.85 -5.83
N ALA A 156 4.96 -2.38 -5.70
CA ALA A 156 6.12 -1.58 -5.31
C ALA A 156 7.42 -2.12 -5.90
N GLY A 157 8.36 -1.25 -6.20
CA GLY A 157 9.63 -1.69 -6.78
C GLY A 157 10.75 -0.67 -6.62
N LEU A 158 11.98 -1.15 -6.79
CA LEU A 158 13.21 -0.39 -6.63
C LEU A 158 14.01 -0.30 -7.93
N HIS A 159 14.55 0.88 -8.19
CA HIS A 159 15.52 1.13 -9.25
C HIS A 159 16.63 2.01 -8.67
N GLY A 160 17.60 1.39 -8.01
CA GLY A 160 18.76 2.01 -7.41
C GLY A 160 18.36 3.08 -6.39
N PHE A 161 18.67 4.35 -6.66
CA PHE A 161 18.24 5.49 -5.83
C PHE A 161 16.74 5.78 -5.87
N TYR A 162 15.98 5.14 -6.76
CA TYR A 162 14.57 5.39 -6.97
C TYR A 162 13.71 4.22 -6.47
N GLY A 163 12.46 4.52 -6.12
CA GLY A 163 11.46 3.49 -5.86
C GLY A 163 10.04 4.01 -5.99
N PHE A 164 9.06 3.11 -5.99
CA PHE A 164 7.66 3.48 -6.03
C PHE A 164 6.80 2.60 -5.14
N VAL A 165 5.66 3.14 -4.72
CA VAL A 165 4.54 2.39 -4.16
C VAL A 165 3.27 2.84 -4.87
N PHE A 166 2.58 1.90 -5.48
CA PHE A 166 1.24 2.07 -6.01
C PHE A 166 0.23 1.35 -5.11
N ALA A 167 -0.87 2.01 -4.80
CA ALA A 167 -1.97 1.46 -4.03
C ALA A 167 -3.27 1.42 -4.85
N ASP A 168 -3.98 0.31 -4.81
CA ASP A 168 -5.35 0.18 -5.29
C ASP A 168 -6.19 -0.55 -4.24
N LEU A 169 -6.89 0.24 -3.44
CA LEU A 169 -7.76 -0.27 -2.37
C LEU A 169 -9.21 -0.47 -2.83
N ILE A 170 -9.49 -0.31 -4.13
CA ILE A 170 -10.84 -0.29 -4.73
C ILE A 170 -11.66 0.89 -4.20
N SER A 171 -12.13 0.77 -2.97
CA SER A 171 -12.70 1.84 -2.17
C SER A 171 -12.36 1.58 -0.70
N HIS A 172 -11.88 2.62 -0.01
CA HIS A 172 -11.46 2.50 1.38
C HIS A 172 -12.07 3.62 2.23
N ASP A 173 -12.82 3.23 3.25
CA ASP A 173 -13.32 4.16 4.26
C ASP A 173 -12.31 4.26 5.40
N PHE A 174 -11.98 5.47 5.84
CA PHE A 174 -11.08 5.73 6.95
C PHE A 174 -11.62 6.88 7.83
N VAL A 175 -11.16 6.93 9.08
CA VAL A 175 -11.63 7.93 10.04
C VAL A 175 -10.50 8.90 10.40
N ILE A 176 -10.81 10.20 10.32
CA ILE A 176 -9.94 11.28 10.79
C ILE A 176 -10.61 11.98 11.97
N GLU A 177 -9.84 12.20 13.03
CA GLU A 177 -10.23 13.08 14.14
C GLU A 177 -9.80 14.52 13.84
N ARG A 178 -10.72 15.47 13.99
CA ARG A 178 -10.39 16.89 13.87
C ARG A 178 -11.21 17.75 14.82
N SER A 179 -10.72 18.94 15.14
CA SER A 179 -11.53 19.93 15.84
C SER A 179 -12.73 20.35 14.99
N LYS A 180 -13.90 20.52 15.61
CA LYS A 180 -15.10 21.02 14.92
C LYS A 180 -14.79 22.29 14.14
N SER A 181 -15.10 22.27 12.84
CA SER A 181 -14.98 23.44 11.98
C SER A 181 -16.24 24.30 12.07
N ASN A 182 -16.08 25.62 11.98
CA ASN A 182 -17.20 26.55 11.81
C ASN A 182 -17.73 26.59 10.37
N VAL A 183 -16.97 26.03 9.42
CA VAL A 183 -17.35 25.94 8.00
C VAL A 183 -17.95 24.54 7.74
N PRO A 184 -19.14 24.46 7.11
CA PRO A 184 -19.71 23.18 6.68
C PRO A 184 -18.74 22.42 5.78
N SER A 185 -18.62 21.11 5.99
CA SER A 185 -17.74 20.30 5.16
C SER A 185 -18.40 19.94 3.84
N ALA A 186 -17.65 20.05 2.75
CA ALA A 186 -18.10 19.59 1.45
C ALA A 186 -18.21 18.06 1.45
N THR A 187 -19.29 17.52 0.92
CA THR A 187 -19.49 16.06 0.79
C THR A 187 -18.44 15.44 -0.14
N GLN A 188 -18.05 16.14 -1.21
CA GLN A 188 -16.94 15.75 -2.09
C GLN A 188 -15.74 16.66 -1.81
N GLU A 189 -14.59 16.09 -1.44
CA GLU A 189 -13.35 16.85 -1.18
C GLU A 189 -12.41 16.88 -2.39
N THR A 190 -12.28 15.76 -3.10
CA THR A 190 -11.49 15.61 -4.34
C THR A 190 -12.26 14.69 -5.29
N PRO A 191 -11.87 14.52 -6.57
CA PRO A 191 -12.52 13.53 -7.45
C PRO A 191 -12.54 12.11 -6.90
N THR A 192 -11.55 11.76 -6.06
CA THR A 192 -11.41 10.43 -5.48
C THR A 192 -11.86 10.34 -4.01
N ARG A 193 -12.19 11.47 -3.36
CA ARG A 193 -12.49 11.51 -1.93
C ARG A 193 -13.80 12.20 -1.60
N SER A 194 -14.59 11.54 -0.75
CA SER A 194 -15.83 12.07 -0.19
C SER A 194 -15.92 11.87 1.32
N ILE A 195 -16.73 12.69 1.98
CA ILE A 195 -17.14 12.53 3.38
C ILE A 195 -18.41 11.69 3.40
N VAL A 196 -18.35 10.55 4.08
CA VAL A 196 -19.47 9.61 4.22
C VAL A 196 -20.29 9.94 5.46
N ASN A 197 -19.63 10.22 6.58
CA ASN A 197 -20.30 10.46 7.86
C ASN A 197 -19.45 11.38 8.74
N ILE A 198 -20.12 12.13 9.62
CA ILE A 198 -19.48 12.94 10.67
C ILE A 198 -20.20 12.65 11.97
N THR A 199 -19.46 12.12 12.95
CA THR A 199 -19.94 11.98 14.33
C THR A 199 -19.15 12.90 15.25
N THR A 200 -19.69 13.21 16.43
CA THR A 200 -19.03 14.11 17.38
C THR A 200 -18.86 13.46 18.73
N LYS A 201 -17.71 13.72 19.36
CA LYS A 201 -17.39 13.31 20.73
C LYS A 201 -16.98 14.55 21.52
N LYS A 202 -17.44 14.67 22.76
CA LYS A 202 -17.01 15.73 23.67
C LYS A 202 -15.88 15.19 24.55
N GLU A 203 -14.73 15.84 24.51
CA GLU A 203 -13.54 15.44 25.26
C GLU A 203 -12.86 16.70 25.82
N ASN A 204 -12.71 16.78 27.15
CA ASN A 204 -12.11 17.93 27.86
C ASN A 204 -12.63 19.30 27.38
N GLU A 205 -13.97 19.46 27.37
CA GLU A 205 -14.71 20.66 26.92
C GLU A 205 -14.62 20.99 25.42
N LYS A 206 -13.79 20.29 24.65
CA LYS A 206 -13.70 20.43 23.19
C LYS A 206 -14.61 19.43 22.48
N VAL A 207 -15.23 19.87 21.38
CA VAL A 207 -16.00 19.00 20.50
C VAL A 207 -15.08 18.53 19.37
N ILE A 208 -14.79 17.23 19.35
CA ILE A 208 -14.00 16.56 18.34
C ILE A 208 -14.96 15.93 17.32
N GLU A 209 -14.73 16.18 16.04
CA GLU A 209 -15.40 15.50 14.94
C GLU A 209 -14.62 14.25 14.54
N MET A 210 -15.30 13.12 14.51
CA MET A 210 -14.83 11.89 13.86
C MET A 210 -15.44 11.88 12.45
N VAL A 211 -14.61 12.14 11.45
CA VAL A 211 -15.03 12.25 10.06
C VAL A 211 -14.66 10.97 9.33
N THR A 212 -15.67 10.18 8.94
CA THR A 212 -15.51 9.04 8.06
C THR A 212 -15.44 9.54 6.62
N LYS A 213 -14.32 9.28 5.97
CA LYS A 213 -14.05 9.62 4.58
C LYS A 213 -13.91 8.36 3.76
N ARG A 214 -14.29 8.43 2.49
CA ARG A 214 -14.10 7.38 1.50
C ARG A 214 -13.09 7.84 0.46
N GLU A 215 -12.13 6.99 0.16
CA GLU A 215 -11.22 7.12 -0.96
C GLU A 215 -11.57 6.06 -2.02
N THR A 216 -11.62 6.45 -3.29
CA THR A 216 -11.86 5.55 -4.43
C THR A 216 -10.61 5.46 -5.29
N TYR A 217 -10.26 4.24 -5.70
CA TYR A 217 -9.02 3.96 -6.41
C TYR A 217 -9.27 3.55 -7.86
N SER A 218 -8.27 3.78 -8.71
CA SER A 218 -8.23 3.28 -10.08
C SER A 218 -7.29 2.09 -10.20
N PRO A 219 -7.59 1.11 -11.07
CA PRO A 219 -6.64 0.06 -11.41
C PRO A 219 -5.36 0.66 -11.99
N LEU A 220 -4.23 -0.01 -11.79
CA LEU A 220 -2.90 0.43 -12.22
C LEU A 220 -2.86 0.80 -13.70
N ILE A 221 -3.52 0.03 -14.56
CA ILE A 221 -3.56 0.30 -16.01
C ILE A 221 -4.18 1.66 -16.34
N LEU A 222 -5.22 2.07 -15.60
CA LEU A 222 -5.86 3.38 -15.77
C LEU A 222 -5.08 4.47 -15.07
N ALA A 223 -4.60 4.24 -13.84
CA ALA A 223 -3.79 5.19 -13.10
C ALA A 223 -2.50 5.56 -13.84
N ASN A 224 -1.86 4.59 -14.49
CA ASN A 224 -0.64 4.79 -15.26
C ASN A 224 -0.81 5.74 -16.45
N THR A 225 -1.99 5.79 -17.05
CA THR A 225 -2.32 6.67 -18.19
C THR A 225 -3.09 7.92 -17.76
N SER A 226 -3.38 8.06 -16.46
CA SER A 226 -4.17 9.17 -15.94
C SER A 226 -3.38 10.47 -15.95
N PRO A 227 -4.06 11.61 -16.09
CA PRO A 227 -3.45 12.93 -15.99
C PRO A 227 -3.08 13.26 -14.54
N LEU A 228 -2.23 14.28 -14.37
CA LEU A 228 -2.02 14.88 -13.06
C LEU A 228 -3.30 15.60 -12.57
N PRO A 229 -3.54 15.66 -11.25
CA PRO A 229 -4.64 16.43 -10.68
C PRO A 229 -4.64 17.88 -11.17
N GLU A 230 -5.83 18.48 -11.26
CA GLU A 230 -6.01 19.85 -11.75
C GLU A 230 -5.10 20.84 -11.02
N ASP A 231 -4.88 20.65 -9.72
CA ASP A 231 -3.98 21.49 -8.92
C ASP A 231 -2.53 21.54 -9.44
N PHE A 232 -1.99 20.42 -9.94
CA PHE A 232 -0.65 20.39 -10.52
C PHE A 232 -0.63 21.02 -11.92
N THR A 233 -1.72 20.92 -12.67
CA THR A 233 -1.80 21.52 -14.01
C THR A 233 -2.14 23.01 -13.95
N ARG A 234 -2.91 23.49 -12.96
CA ARG A 234 -3.31 24.89 -12.82
C ARG A 234 -2.26 25.74 -12.11
N LEU A 235 -1.58 25.21 -11.10
CA LEU A 235 -0.63 25.97 -10.28
C LEU A 235 0.82 25.70 -10.74
N PRO A 236 1.51 26.68 -11.39
CA PRO A 236 2.87 26.48 -11.89
C PRO A 236 3.85 26.03 -10.80
N ARG A 237 3.68 26.52 -9.57
CA ARG A 237 4.52 26.12 -8.42
C ARG A 237 4.39 24.65 -8.08
N LYS A 238 3.17 24.09 -8.05
CA LYS A 238 2.96 22.64 -7.81
C LYS A 238 3.48 21.83 -8.99
N ARG A 239 3.29 22.31 -10.22
CA ARG A 239 3.81 21.64 -11.42
C ARG A 239 5.33 21.46 -11.39
N ARG A 240 6.07 22.49 -10.96
CA ARG A 240 7.53 22.43 -10.80
C ARG A 240 8.01 21.46 -9.71
N GLN A 241 7.12 20.99 -8.84
CA GLN A 241 7.43 20.00 -7.82
C GLN A 241 7.23 18.57 -8.31
N VAL A 242 6.63 18.37 -9.50
CA VAL A 242 6.49 17.04 -10.09
C VAL A 242 7.86 16.56 -10.54
N THR A 243 8.32 15.45 -9.96
CA THR A 243 9.61 14.86 -10.33
C THR A 243 9.54 14.24 -11.74
N PRO A 244 10.59 14.38 -12.57
CA PRO A 244 10.71 13.66 -13.84
C PRO A 244 10.69 12.13 -13.66
N LEU A 245 10.92 11.62 -12.44
CA LEU A 245 10.79 10.22 -12.09
C LEU A 245 9.41 9.63 -12.45
N LEU A 246 8.33 10.42 -12.31
CA LEU A 246 6.99 9.99 -12.71
C LEU A 246 6.96 9.65 -14.19
N THR A 247 7.52 10.51 -15.02
CA THR A 247 7.62 10.30 -16.45
C THR A 247 8.50 9.09 -16.78
N CYS A 248 9.67 8.98 -16.16
CA CYS A 248 10.59 7.87 -16.43
C CYS A 248 10.01 6.51 -16.02
N LEU A 249 9.28 6.43 -14.90
CA LEU A 249 8.62 5.20 -14.48
C LEU A 249 7.51 4.79 -15.47
N ARG A 250 6.69 5.75 -15.94
CA ARG A 250 5.68 5.49 -16.98
C ARG A 250 6.31 5.01 -18.28
N ALA A 251 7.39 5.67 -18.70
CA ALA A 251 8.14 5.30 -19.90
C ALA A 251 8.78 3.92 -19.77
N LEU A 252 9.26 3.54 -18.59
CA LEU A 252 9.80 2.21 -18.32
C LEU A 252 8.72 1.14 -18.50
N TRP A 253 7.53 1.34 -17.91
CA TRP A 253 6.43 0.39 -18.04
C TRP A 253 5.91 0.28 -19.48
N GLU A 254 5.83 1.39 -20.21
CA GLU A 254 5.47 1.33 -21.63
C GLU A 254 6.57 0.67 -22.47
N PHE A 255 7.84 0.90 -22.15
CA PHE A 255 8.97 0.20 -22.80
C PHE A 255 8.87 -1.31 -22.57
N GLN A 256 8.67 -1.76 -21.33
CA GLN A 256 8.50 -3.18 -21.02
C GLN A 256 7.35 -3.80 -21.81
N LYS A 257 6.22 -3.08 -21.92
CA LYS A 257 5.08 -3.54 -22.71
C LYS A 257 5.40 -3.68 -24.20
N LEU A 258 6.19 -2.78 -24.78
CA LEU A 258 6.61 -2.84 -26.18
C LEU A 258 7.73 -3.86 -26.43
N SER A 259 8.53 -4.17 -25.41
CA SER A 259 9.75 -5.00 -25.50
C SER A 259 9.58 -6.38 -24.86
N GLY A 260 8.34 -6.85 -24.66
CA GLY A 260 8.07 -8.19 -24.12
C GLY A 260 8.59 -8.42 -22.71
N GLY A 261 8.52 -7.41 -21.85
CA GLY A 261 8.98 -7.43 -20.45
C GLY A 261 10.44 -7.00 -20.25
N CYS A 262 11.22 -6.86 -21.33
CA CYS A 262 12.63 -6.48 -21.23
C CYS A 262 12.83 -5.06 -20.68
N MET A 263 13.90 -4.87 -19.93
CA MET A 263 14.35 -3.55 -19.47
C MET A 263 15.14 -2.84 -20.58
N PRO A 264 15.11 -1.49 -20.65
CA PRO A 264 15.97 -0.72 -21.54
C PRO A 264 17.46 -0.99 -21.26
N THR A 265 18.25 -1.19 -22.31
CA THR A 265 19.71 -1.28 -22.23
C THR A 265 20.39 0.00 -22.68
N PHE A 266 21.72 0.05 -22.64
CA PHE A 266 22.52 1.13 -23.22
C PHE A 266 22.71 1.01 -24.75
N SER A 267 21.94 0.15 -25.41
CA SER A 267 21.92 0.09 -26.86
C SER A 267 21.35 1.39 -27.44
N ARG A 268 21.85 1.80 -28.62
CA ARG A 268 21.36 3.01 -29.27
C ARG A 268 19.84 2.98 -29.50
N GLN A 269 19.30 1.82 -29.88
CA GLN A 269 17.88 1.64 -30.16
C GLN A 269 17.03 1.82 -28.91
N ASP A 270 17.45 1.23 -27.78
CA ASP A 270 16.72 1.33 -26.52
C ASP A 270 16.77 2.76 -25.97
N LEU A 271 17.94 3.42 -26.05
CA LEU A 271 18.10 4.80 -25.62
C LEU A 271 17.21 5.75 -26.44
N GLU A 272 17.16 5.58 -27.76
CA GLU A 272 16.29 6.37 -28.64
C GLU A 272 14.81 6.14 -28.32
N LEU A 273 14.38 4.87 -28.15
CA LEU A 273 12.99 4.53 -27.83
C LEU A 273 12.58 5.04 -26.44
N PHE A 274 13.37 4.75 -25.41
CA PHE A 274 13.08 5.18 -24.04
C PHE A 274 13.03 6.70 -23.92
N THR A 275 13.98 7.41 -24.53
CA THR A 275 13.97 8.88 -24.54
C THR A 275 12.72 9.42 -25.22
N LYS A 276 12.29 8.82 -26.32
CA LYS A 276 11.04 9.21 -26.99
C LYS A 276 9.83 9.01 -26.06
N LEU A 277 9.67 7.82 -25.49
CA LEU A 277 8.57 7.50 -24.56
C LEU A 277 8.55 8.45 -23.36
N ALA A 278 9.70 8.74 -22.76
CA ALA A 278 9.81 9.67 -21.66
C ALA A 278 9.41 11.09 -22.08
N ARG A 279 9.89 11.61 -23.22
CA ARG A 279 9.52 12.95 -23.69
C ARG A 279 8.02 13.08 -23.99
N ASP A 280 7.45 12.08 -24.66
CA ASP A 280 6.02 12.03 -24.98
C ASP A 280 5.19 12.05 -23.68
N GLY A 281 5.50 11.17 -22.72
CA GLY A 281 4.83 11.15 -21.42
C GLY A 281 5.03 12.44 -20.60
N HIS A 282 6.18 13.10 -20.71
CA HIS A 282 6.42 14.39 -20.06
C HIS A 282 5.52 15.49 -20.62
N GLN A 283 5.35 15.50 -21.94
CA GLN A 283 4.48 16.45 -22.65
C GLN A 283 3.00 16.19 -22.34
N GLU A 284 2.56 14.93 -22.29
CA GLU A 284 1.20 14.55 -21.90
C GLU A 284 0.85 15.05 -20.48
N LEU A 285 1.81 14.97 -19.56
CA LEU A 285 1.67 15.49 -18.20
C LEU A 285 1.79 17.03 -18.12
N LYS A 286 2.01 17.73 -19.24
CA LYS A 286 2.18 19.18 -19.36
C LYS A 286 3.33 19.73 -18.50
N LEU A 287 4.36 18.91 -18.29
CA LEU A 287 5.55 19.26 -17.51
C LEU A 287 6.57 20.03 -18.38
N ASP A 288 7.45 20.77 -17.72
CA ASP A 288 8.48 21.56 -18.40
C ASP A 288 9.60 20.62 -18.87
N ILE A 289 9.77 20.52 -20.19
CA ILE A 289 10.75 19.63 -20.82
C ILE A 289 12.19 19.88 -20.36
N SER A 290 12.50 21.06 -19.85
CA SER A 290 13.82 21.35 -19.27
C SER A 290 14.11 20.57 -18.00
N THR A 291 13.09 20.02 -17.33
CA THR A 291 13.26 19.19 -16.13
C THR A 291 13.60 17.73 -16.46
N LEU A 292 13.30 17.27 -17.67
CA LEU A 292 13.69 15.95 -18.17
C LEU A 292 14.97 16.07 -19.01
N ASP A 293 16.07 16.38 -18.34
CA ASP A 293 17.37 16.51 -18.99
C ASP A 293 18.05 15.15 -19.23
N SER A 294 19.13 15.18 -20.02
CA SER A 294 19.88 13.97 -20.38
C SER A 294 20.63 13.35 -19.20
N GLU A 295 20.95 14.14 -18.18
CA GLU A 295 21.62 13.65 -16.97
C GLU A 295 20.65 12.79 -16.16
N PHE A 296 19.45 13.29 -15.89
CA PHE A 296 18.41 12.55 -15.19
C PHE A 296 18.03 11.25 -15.90
N LEU A 297 17.83 11.30 -17.22
CA LEU A 297 17.52 10.11 -18.03
C LEU A 297 18.63 9.06 -17.92
N ARG A 298 19.90 9.47 -18.02
CA ARG A 298 21.04 8.58 -17.90
C ARG A 298 21.12 7.95 -16.50
N THR A 299 20.98 8.77 -15.45
CA THR A 299 21.01 8.30 -14.07
C THR A 299 19.87 7.32 -13.81
N PHE A 300 18.65 7.61 -14.25
CA PHE A 300 17.51 6.69 -14.13
C PHE A 300 17.82 5.34 -14.77
N LEU A 301 18.30 5.33 -16.02
CA LEU A 301 18.64 4.11 -16.75
C LEU A 301 19.76 3.30 -16.08
N GLN A 302 20.77 3.97 -15.52
CA GLN A 302 21.87 3.32 -14.78
C GLN A 302 21.42 2.64 -13.49
N ASN A 303 20.30 3.08 -12.91
CA ASN A 303 19.78 2.55 -11.65
C ASN A 303 18.77 1.41 -11.84
N LEU A 304 18.34 1.12 -13.08
CA LEU A 304 17.32 0.10 -13.34
C LEU A 304 17.71 -1.28 -12.80
N GLY A 305 16.76 -1.93 -12.13
CA GLY A 305 16.94 -3.27 -11.55
C GLY A 305 17.92 -3.36 -10.37
N SER A 306 18.54 -2.25 -9.96
CA SER A 306 19.44 -2.23 -8.81
C SER A 306 18.66 -2.09 -7.51
N GLU A 307 19.11 -2.79 -6.46
CA GLU A 307 18.50 -2.72 -5.13
C GLU A 307 19.48 -2.09 -4.14
N LEU A 308 19.08 -0.98 -3.53
CA LEU A 308 19.85 -0.31 -2.49
C LEU A 308 19.14 -0.45 -1.13
N SER A 309 19.83 -1.00 -0.14
CA SER A 309 19.27 -1.23 1.20
C SER A 309 18.64 0.03 1.84
N PRO A 310 19.26 1.25 1.78
CA PRO A 310 18.63 2.44 2.33
C PRO A 310 17.30 2.81 1.63
N VAL A 311 17.22 2.58 0.32
CA VAL A 311 16.04 2.87 -0.50
C VAL A 311 14.95 1.84 -0.20
N ALA A 312 15.32 0.56 -0.12
CA ALA A 312 14.44 -0.52 0.32
C ALA A 312 13.82 -0.23 1.69
N ALA A 313 14.62 0.29 2.64
CA ALA A 313 14.15 0.62 3.98
C ALA A 313 13.13 1.77 3.98
N VAL A 314 13.38 2.83 3.21
CA VAL A 314 12.45 3.97 3.11
C VAL A 314 11.15 3.56 2.43
N VAL A 315 11.24 2.92 1.27
CA VAL A 315 10.06 2.51 0.48
C VAL A 315 9.27 1.41 1.20
N GLY A 316 9.96 0.40 1.71
CA GLY A 316 9.36 -0.72 2.44
C GLY A 316 8.72 -0.28 3.75
N GLY A 317 9.35 0.64 4.50
CA GLY A 317 8.76 1.24 5.69
C GLY A 317 7.51 2.06 5.38
N LYS A 318 7.51 2.85 4.30
CA LYS A 318 6.32 3.62 3.87
C LYS A 318 5.18 2.72 3.43
N LEU A 319 5.46 1.68 2.65
CA LEU A 319 4.48 0.69 2.22
C LEU A 319 3.88 -0.05 3.41
N ALA A 320 4.72 -0.60 4.31
CA ALA A 320 4.23 -1.33 5.47
C ALA A 320 3.38 -0.46 6.41
N GLN A 321 3.77 0.80 6.61
CA GLN A 321 2.97 1.75 7.40
C GLN A 321 1.62 2.03 6.75
N ASP A 322 1.55 2.18 5.42
CA ASP A 322 0.28 2.39 4.72
C ASP A 322 -0.64 1.17 4.85
N VAL A 323 -0.09 -0.05 4.74
CA VAL A 323 -0.83 -1.30 4.97
C VAL A 323 -1.40 -1.37 6.39
N ILE A 324 -0.60 -0.99 7.40
CA ILE A 324 -1.06 -0.93 8.81
C ILE A 324 -2.19 0.10 8.98
N ASN A 325 -2.07 1.26 8.34
CA ASN A 325 -3.09 2.31 8.35
C ASN A 325 -4.40 1.83 7.72
N VAL A 326 -4.33 1.18 6.56
CA VAL A 326 -5.48 0.59 5.86
C VAL A 326 -6.16 -0.49 6.72
N LEU A 327 -5.40 -1.43 7.27
CA LEU A 327 -5.96 -2.49 8.14
C LEU A 327 -6.58 -1.92 9.41
N SER A 328 -5.99 -0.86 9.98
CA SER A 328 -6.51 -0.21 11.18
C SER A 328 -7.69 0.74 10.90
N VAL A 329 -7.95 1.10 9.64
CA VAL A 329 -9.00 2.05 9.21
C VAL A 329 -8.73 3.46 9.76
N ARG A 330 -7.45 3.83 9.80
CA ARG A 330 -6.96 5.09 10.36
C ARG A 330 -6.11 5.82 9.35
N GLU A 331 -6.11 7.14 9.50
CA GLU A 331 -5.36 8.05 8.65
C GLU A 331 -5.77 7.97 7.17
N GLN A 332 -5.26 8.90 6.39
CA GLN A 332 -5.49 8.88 4.96
C GLN A 332 -4.44 7.96 4.31
N PRO A 333 -4.87 6.94 3.54
CA PRO A 333 -3.94 6.07 2.82
C PRO A 333 -3.24 6.79 1.65
N ILE A 334 -2.17 6.19 1.13
CA ILE A 334 -1.52 6.59 -0.12
C ILE A 334 -2.57 6.60 -1.25
N GLN A 335 -2.65 7.70 -1.98
CA GLN A 335 -3.56 7.86 -3.13
C GLN A 335 -2.78 8.47 -4.30
N ASN A 336 -2.45 7.71 -5.33
CA ASN A 336 -2.25 6.25 -5.29
C ASN A 336 -0.81 5.90 -5.64
N LEU A 337 -0.02 6.81 -6.20
CA LEU A 337 1.36 6.56 -6.58
C LEU A 337 2.31 7.42 -5.75
N LEU A 338 3.02 6.80 -4.83
CA LEU A 338 4.18 7.38 -4.16
C LEU A 338 5.43 7.09 -4.99
N LEU A 339 6.25 8.11 -5.23
CA LEU A 339 7.55 7.97 -5.86
C LEU A 339 8.62 8.43 -4.89
N PHE A 340 9.63 7.61 -4.67
CA PHE A 340 10.80 7.96 -3.88
C PHE A 340 11.99 8.28 -4.78
N ASP A 341 12.56 9.46 -4.57
CA ASP A 341 13.77 9.94 -5.21
C ASP A 341 14.84 10.09 -4.12
N GLY A 342 15.76 9.13 -4.07
CA GLY A 342 16.81 9.04 -3.06
C GLY A 342 17.91 10.08 -3.22
N GLU A 343 18.13 10.61 -4.43
CA GLU A 343 19.09 11.70 -4.65
C GLU A 343 18.62 12.99 -3.97
N LYS A 344 17.32 13.25 -4.02
CA LYS A 344 16.69 14.41 -3.36
C LYS A 344 16.11 14.09 -1.99
N SER A 345 16.07 12.81 -1.60
CA SER A 345 15.42 12.31 -0.38
C SER A 345 13.96 12.79 -0.25
N ILE A 346 13.20 12.74 -1.35
CA ILE A 346 11.77 13.12 -1.38
C ILE A 346 10.89 11.94 -1.75
N ALA A 347 9.66 11.94 -1.23
CA ALA A 347 8.66 10.90 -1.48
C ALA A 347 7.28 11.49 -1.87
N PRO A 348 7.16 12.27 -2.96
CA PRO A 348 5.88 12.83 -3.37
C PRO A 348 4.84 11.76 -3.71
N ILE A 349 3.58 12.06 -3.40
CA ILE A 349 2.42 11.24 -3.72
C ILE A 349 1.61 11.93 -4.82
N TYR A 350 1.29 11.19 -5.88
CA TYR A 350 0.48 11.64 -7.01
C TYR A 350 -0.85 10.88 -7.03
N PRO A 351 -1.98 11.56 -6.77
CA PRO A 351 -3.32 11.02 -7.00
C PRO A 351 -3.58 10.90 -8.50
N LEU A 352 -3.45 9.69 -9.05
CA LEU A 352 -3.62 9.46 -10.47
C LEU A 352 -4.96 8.76 -10.72
N HIS A 353 -5.90 9.52 -11.28
CA HIS A 353 -7.26 9.08 -11.56
C HIS A 353 -7.70 9.56 -12.95
N PRO A 354 -8.38 8.72 -13.75
CA PRO A 354 -8.83 9.12 -15.07
C PRO A 354 -9.92 10.18 -14.97
N PHE A 355 -10.06 10.99 -16.01
CA PHE A 355 -11.21 11.87 -16.13
C PHE A 355 -12.41 11.06 -16.63
N PHE A 356 -13.44 10.93 -15.80
CA PHE A 356 -14.74 10.47 -16.26
C PHE A 356 -15.59 11.69 -16.63
N PRO A 357 -16.17 11.75 -17.83
CA PRO A 357 -17.24 12.69 -18.10
C PRO A 357 -18.38 12.49 -17.08
N PRO A 358 -19.11 13.56 -16.68
CA PRO A 358 -20.19 13.47 -15.69
C PRO A 358 -21.25 12.41 -16.02
N GLU A 359 -21.44 12.14 -17.31
CA GLU A 359 -22.38 11.16 -17.86
C GLU A 359 -21.98 9.70 -17.54
N VAL A 360 -20.67 9.42 -17.46
CA VAL A 360 -20.11 8.09 -17.19
C VAL A 360 -19.97 7.86 -15.68
N GLU A 361 -19.62 8.91 -14.93
CA GLU A 361 -19.48 8.86 -13.47
C GLU A 361 -20.81 8.51 -12.77
N ASN A 362 -21.94 8.96 -13.32
CA ASN A 362 -23.29 8.60 -12.83
C ASN A 362 -23.74 7.19 -13.26
N ALA A 363 -23.07 6.56 -14.22
CA ALA A 363 -23.46 5.25 -14.78
C ALA A 363 -22.66 4.08 -14.21
N MET A 364 -21.51 4.34 -13.57
CA MET A 364 -20.72 3.32 -12.89
C MET A 364 -21.03 3.37 -11.38
N PRO A 365 -21.91 2.49 -10.85
CA PRO A 365 -22.06 2.40 -9.40
C PRO A 365 -20.69 2.06 -8.80
N ALA A 366 -20.28 2.79 -7.76
CA ALA A 366 -19.11 2.42 -6.99
C ALA A 366 -19.28 0.97 -6.55
N ILE A 367 -18.46 0.07 -7.09
CA ILE A 367 -18.46 -1.32 -6.63
C ILE A 367 -17.96 -1.25 -5.20
N HIS A 368 -18.90 -1.39 -4.27
CA HIS A 368 -18.56 -1.56 -2.88
C HIS A 368 -17.71 -2.81 -2.80
N PRO A 369 -16.55 -2.74 -2.15
CA PRO A 369 -15.92 -3.97 -1.79
C PRO A 369 -16.90 -4.84 -1.00
N ALA A 370 -16.85 -6.15 -1.22
CA ALA A 370 -17.29 -7.15 -0.25
C ALA A 370 -17.02 -6.56 1.13
N ALA A 371 -18.08 -6.48 1.93
CA ALA A 371 -18.04 -5.78 3.20
C ALA A 371 -16.75 -6.16 3.90
N ASN A 372 -15.97 -5.16 4.33
CA ASN A 372 -15.03 -5.39 5.41
C ASN A 372 -15.80 -6.22 6.44
N PRO A 373 -15.26 -7.34 6.97
CA PRO A 373 -15.98 -8.20 7.92
C PRO A 373 -16.34 -7.47 9.23
N ILE A 374 -16.14 -6.15 9.29
CA ILE A 374 -16.17 -5.29 10.45
C ILE A 374 -17.26 -4.23 10.21
N PRO A 375 -18.44 -4.38 10.84
CA PRO A 375 -19.42 -3.31 10.89
C PRO A 375 -18.84 -2.09 11.62
N LEU A 376 -18.97 -0.91 11.02
CA LEU A 376 -18.55 0.39 11.58
C LEU A 376 -19.50 0.90 12.69
N ASN A 377 -20.46 0.10 13.14
CA ASN A 377 -21.49 0.54 14.09
C ASN A 377 -20.91 0.63 15.51
N GLY A 378 -20.68 1.87 15.94
CA GLY A 378 -20.65 2.23 17.34
C GLY A 378 -22.08 2.33 17.88
N ASP A 379 -22.60 1.24 18.43
CA ASP A 379 -23.71 1.34 19.38
C ASP A 379 -23.15 1.71 20.74
N LEU A 380 -23.16 3.01 21.01
CA LEU A 380 -23.16 3.55 22.36
C LEU A 380 -24.55 3.34 22.96
N THR A 381 -24.81 2.16 23.53
CA THR A 381 -25.82 2.05 24.57
C THR A 381 -25.13 1.81 25.90
N MET A 382 -25.13 2.86 26.73
CA MET A 382 -24.78 2.74 28.13
C MET A 382 -25.79 1.81 28.81
N GLN A 383 -25.35 0.64 29.26
CA GLN A 383 -25.99 -0.02 30.39
C GLN A 383 -25.23 0.42 31.65
N GLN A 384 -25.90 1.27 32.45
CA GLN A 384 -25.47 1.58 33.80
C GLN A 384 -25.51 0.31 34.67
N PRO A 385 -24.54 0.11 35.58
CA PRO A 385 -24.66 -0.94 36.59
C PRO A 385 -25.76 -0.56 37.58
N ILE A 386 -26.77 -1.41 37.71
CA ILE A 386 -27.79 -1.31 38.76
C ILE A 386 -27.10 -1.68 40.08
N ILE A 387 -26.82 -0.66 40.90
CA ILE A 387 -26.44 -0.82 42.31
C ILE A 387 -27.73 -1.13 43.09
N PRO A 388 -27.82 -2.22 43.85
CA PRO A 388 -28.95 -2.45 44.74
C PRO A 388 -28.85 -1.50 45.95
N PRO A 389 -29.95 -0.86 46.39
CA PRO A 389 -29.90 -0.04 47.59
C PRO A 389 -29.70 -0.92 48.84
N SER A 390 -28.72 -0.52 49.65
CA SER A 390 -28.59 -0.91 51.05
C SER A 390 -29.88 -0.61 51.82
N GLY A 391 -30.27 -1.55 52.68
CA GLY A 391 -31.62 -1.68 53.20
C GLY A 391 -32.05 -0.74 54.32
N ALA A 392 -33.27 -1.01 54.81
CA ALA A 392 -33.76 -0.63 56.13
C ALA A 392 -34.93 -1.57 56.52
N SER A 393 -34.60 -2.53 57.41
CA SER A 393 -35.37 -2.97 58.60
C SER A 393 -36.90 -2.85 58.62
N VAL A 394 -37.59 -3.99 58.78
CA VAL A 394 -38.18 -4.46 60.07
C VAL A 394 -38.04 -5.98 60.14
#